data_AF-A0A249SZ15-F1
#
_entry.id   AF-A0A249SZ15-F1
#
_cell.length_a   1.000
_cell.length_b   1.000
_cell.length_c   1.000
_cell.angle_alpha   90.00
_cell.angle_beta   90.00
_cell.angle_gamma   90.00
#
_symmetry.space_group_name_H-M   'P 1'
#
loop_
_entity.id
_entity.type
_entity.pdbx_description
1 polymer ?
#
loop_
_entity_poly.entity_id
_entity_poly.type
_entity_poly.pdbx_seq_one_letter_code
_entity_poly.pdbx_strand_id
1 'polypeptide(L)'
;MEKLTLTINCEFINEVGILVNHTLKADACTTPEIADKYMFISKNHFKPIVIRILNIVQAAFSPSATAELICDGEEVDELDNIKEAFCYSRFIID
;
A
#
# COMPACT_ATOMS: atom_id res chain seq x y z
N MET A 1 -13.82 9.07 13.26
CA MET A 1 -13.38 8.30 12.09
C MET A 1 -12.59 7.11 12.62
N GLU A 2 -12.99 5.92 12.23
CA GLU A 2 -12.24 4.70 12.57
C GLU A 2 -10.94 4.70 11.78
N LYS A 3 -9.82 4.41 12.44
CA LYS A 3 -8.53 4.29 11.77
C LYS A 3 -8.42 2.89 11.19
N LEU A 4 -8.11 2.81 9.89
CA LEU A 4 -7.90 1.56 9.18
C LEU A 4 -6.40 1.37 9.01
N THR A 5 -5.92 0.14 9.18
CA THR A 5 -4.56 -0.21 8.80
C THR A 5 -4.63 -0.99 7.48
N LEU A 6 -3.99 -0.44 6.45
CA LEU A 6 -3.87 -1.03 5.13
C LEU A 6 -2.55 -1.80 5.05
N THR A 7 -2.62 -3.10 4.79
CA THR A 7 -1.48 -3.95 4.50
C THR A 7 -1.56 -4.34 3.01
N ILE A 8 -0.63 -3.85 2.20
CA ILE A 8 -0.56 -4.14 0.76
C ILE A 8 0.60 -5.08 0.49
N ASN A 9 0.30 -6.24 -0.07
CA ASN A 9 1.30 -7.13 -0.65
C ASN A 9 1.48 -6.72 -2.12
N CYS A 10 2.70 -6.38 -2.52
CA CYS A 10 2.98 -5.92 -3.87
C CYS A 10 4.34 -6.40 -4.37
N GLU A 11 4.43 -6.59 -5.68
CA GLU A 11 5.68 -6.84 -6.39
C GLU A 11 6.13 -5.56 -7.08
N PHE A 12 7.42 -5.23 -6.97
CA PHE A 12 8.00 -4.11 -7.70
C PHE A 12 9.38 -4.46 -8.25
N ILE A 13 9.79 -3.76 -9.30
CA ILE A 13 11.12 -3.94 -9.92
C ILE A 13 12.08 -2.97 -9.25
N ASN A 14 13.12 -3.51 -8.60
CA ASN A 14 14.14 -2.67 -7.97
C ASN A 14 15.12 -2.06 -8.98
N GLU A 15 16.05 -1.24 -8.49
CA GLU A 15 17.03 -0.52 -9.33
C GLU A 15 17.97 -1.42 -10.15
N VAL A 16 18.09 -2.70 -9.77
CA VAL A 16 18.90 -3.70 -10.50
C VAL A 16 18.07 -4.58 -11.44
N GLY A 17 16.79 -4.27 -11.63
CA GLY A 17 15.90 -4.97 -12.57
C GLY A 17 15.34 -6.29 -12.04
N ILE A 18 15.38 -6.52 -10.72
CA ILE A 18 14.87 -7.73 -10.09
C ILE A 18 13.46 -7.47 -9.54
N LEU A 19 12.53 -8.37 -9.83
CA LEU A 19 11.19 -8.38 -9.22
C LEU A 19 11.31 -8.85 -7.76
N VAL A 20 10.84 -8.01 -6.83
CA VAL A 20 10.91 -8.27 -5.40
C VAL A 20 9.52 -8.20 -4.80
N ASN A 21 9.20 -9.17 -3.95
CA ASN A 21 7.98 -9.17 -3.15
C ASN A 21 8.13 -8.23 -1.95
N HIS A 22 7.09 -7.47 -1.65
CA HIS A 22 7.13 -6.50 -0.59
C HIS A 22 5.79 -6.31 0.10
N THR A 23 5.84 -6.00 1.40
CA THR A 23 4.65 -5.64 2.16
C THR A 23 4.74 -4.19 2.61
N LEU A 24 3.74 -3.39 2.22
CA LEU A 24 3.57 -2.00 2.64
C LEU A 24 2.48 -1.92 3.69
N LYS A 25 2.77 -1.31 4.85
CA LYS A 25 1.76 -1.00 5.86
C LYS A 25 1.60 0.50 6.06
N ALA A 26 0.36 0.99 6.04
CA ALA A 26 0.01 2.39 6.29
C ALA A 26 -1.35 2.52 6.99
N ASP A 27 -1.54 3.63 7.72
CA ASP A 27 -2.85 4.00 8.26
C ASP A 27 -3.63 4.76 7.19
N ALA A 28 -4.82 4.28 6.84
CA ALA A 28 -5.73 4.92 5.89
C ALA A 28 -6.88 5.61 6.62
N CYS A 29 -7.28 6.79 6.12
CA CYS A 29 -8.45 7.51 6.62
C CYS A 29 -9.74 7.05 5.94
N THR A 30 -9.62 6.40 4.79
CA THR A 30 -10.74 5.94 3.96
C THR A 30 -10.63 4.45 3.68
N THR A 31 -11.79 3.81 3.49
CA THR A 31 -11.83 2.40 3.10
C THR A 31 -11.30 2.25 1.66
N PRO A 32 -10.30 1.39 1.41
CA PRO A 32 -9.80 1.10 0.07
C PRO A 32 -10.83 0.38 -0.80
N GLU A 33 -10.76 0.63 -2.09
CA GLU A 33 -11.54 0.03 -3.17
C GLU A 33 -10.59 -0.48 -4.26
N ILE A 34 -11.08 -1.42 -5.09
CA ILE A 34 -10.33 -1.90 -6.24
C ILE A 34 -10.07 -0.74 -7.20
N ALA A 35 -8.87 -0.72 -7.79
CA ALA A 35 -8.35 0.34 -8.66
C ALA A 35 -7.98 1.66 -7.97
N ASP A 36 -8.18 1.79 -6.66
CA ASP A 36 -7.63 2.91 -5.91
C ASP A 36 -6.11 2.92 -6.01
N LYS A 37 -5.57 4.13 -6.10
CA LYS A 37 -4.13 4.36 -6.12
C LYS A 37 -3.67 5.01 -4.84
N TYR A 38 -2.64 4.43 -4.24
CA TYR A 38 -2.02 4.94 -3.04
C TYR A 38 -0.56 5.28 -3.33
N MET A 39 -0.13 6.45 -2.93
CA MET A 39 1.25 6.89 -3.09
C MET A 39 2.02 6.69 -1.80
N PHE A 40 3.16 6.03 -1.88
CA PHE A 40 4.07 5.79 -0.77
C PHE A 40 5.37 6.55 -1.02
N ILE A 41 5.68 7.48 -0.11
CA ILE A 41 6.90 8.29 -0.18
C ILE A 41 7.85 7.74 0.87
N SER A 42 8.95 7.12 0.43
CA SER A 42 10.02 6.66 1.31
C SER A 42 11.18 7.63 1.29
N LYS A 43 11.77 7.92 2.46
CA LYS A 43 13.02 8.70 2.52
C LYS A 43 14.21 7.97 1.91
N ASN A 44 14.13 6.65 1.81
CA ASN A 44 15.20 5.78 1.31
C ASN A 44 15.00 5.38 -0.15
N HIS A 45 13.91 5.82 -0.79
CA HIS A 45 13.63 5.53 -2.19
C HIS A 45 13.57 6.84 -2.96
N PHE A 46 14.32 6.93 -4.07
CA PHE A 46 14.49 8.19 -4.81
C PHE A 46 13.21 8.67 -5.52
N LYS A 47 12.24 7.77 -5.71
CA LYS A 47 10.95 8.04 -6.33
C LYS A 47 9.79 7.60 -5.42
N PRO A 48 8.65 8.32 -5.43
CA PRO A 48 7.41 7.81 -4.86
C PRO A 48 7.00 6.51 -5.54
N ILE A 49 6.48 5.56 -4.76
CA ILE A 49 5.92 4.31 -5.26
C ILE A 49 4.42 4.49 -5.29
N VAL A 50 3.79 4.37 -6.46
CA VAL A 50 2.33 4.38 -6.57
C VAL A 50 1.87 2.95 -6.71
N ILE A 51 1.00 2.50 -5.81
CA ILE A 51 0.42 1.16 -5.84
C ILE A 51 -1.05 1.28 -6.20
N ARG A 52 -1.48 0.52 -7.21
CA ARG A 52 -2.89 0.33 -7.53
C ARG A 52 -3.41 -0.94 -6.86
N ILE A 53 -4.51 -0.86 -6.12
CA ILE A 53 -5.15 -2.03 -5.53
C ILE A 53 -5.76 -2.90 -6.63
N LEU A 54 -5.37 -4.15 -6.67
CA LEU A 54 -5.90 -5.16 -7.59
C LEU A 54 -6.99 -5.98 -6.93
N ASN A 55 -6.83 -6.29 -5.63
CA ASN A 55 -7.76 -7.14 -4.90
C ASN A 55 -7.78 -6.79 -3.41
N ILE A 56 -8.92 -7.05 -2.75
CA ILE A 56 -9.08 -6.92 -1.30
C ILE A 56 -9.28 -8.33 -0.75
N VAL A 57 -8.25 -8.88 -0.12
CA VAL A 57 -8.16 -10.30 0.24
C VAL A 57 -8.90 -10.59 1.54
N GLN A 58 -8.70 -9.74 2.56
CA GLN A 58 -9.24 -10.00 3.88
C GLN A 58 -9.44 -8.70 4.68
N ALA A 59 -10.65 -8.52 5.23
CA ALA A 59 -10.91 -7.57 6.30
C ALA A 59 -10.80 -8.34 7.63
N ALA A 60 -9.65 -8.29 8.27
CA ALA A 60 -9.49 -8.85 9.61
C ALA A 60 -10.08 -7.83 10.60
N PHE A 61 -11.30 -8.11 11.08
CA PHE A 61 -11.85 -7.40 12.23
C PHE A 61 -11.00 -7.74 13.45
N SER A 62 -10.03 -6.90 13.78
CA SER A 62 -9.29 -7.02 15.04
C SER A 62 -10.23 -6.69 16.20
N PRO A 63 -10.20 -7.44 17.32
CA PRO A 63 -10.89 -7.07 18.55
C PRO A 63 -10.39 -5.74 19.15
N SER A 64 -9.30 -5.16 18.62
CA SER A 64 -8.69 -3.92 19.07
C SER A 64 -9.10 -2.68 18.24
N ALA A 65 -10.39 -2.44 17.99
CA ALA A 65 -10.94 -1.16 17.46
C ALA A 65 -10.34 -0.56 16.17
N THR A 66 -9.42 -1.25 15.49
CA THR A 66 -8.79 -0.88 14.22
C THR A 66 -8.98 -2.05 13.27
N ALA A 67 -9.73 -1.85 12.19
CA ALA A 67 -9.88 -2.87 11.16
C ALA A 67 -8.62 -2.91 10.30
N GLU A 68 -8.04 -4.11 10.14
CA GLU A 68 -6.93 -4.35 9.23
C GLU A 68 -7.49 -4.85 7.89
N LEU A 69 -7.11 -4.20 6.80
CA LEU A 69 -7.47 -4.58 5.44
C LEU A 69 -6.21 -5.05 4.72
N ILE A 70 -6.25 -6.28 4.23
CA ILE A 70 -5.18 -6.88 3.44
C ILE A 70 -5.57 -6.78 1.97
N CYS A 71 -4.71 -6.15 1.19
CA CYS A 71 -4.89 -5.91 -0.24
C CYS A 71 -3.70 -6.46 -1.03
N ASP A 72 -3.98 -6.89 -2.26
CA ASP A 72 -2.94 -7.13 -3.25
C ASP A 72 -2.89 -5.91 -4.17
N GLY A 73 -1.69 -5.49 -4.53
CA GLY A 73 -1.49 -4.34 -5.41
C GLY A 73 -0.25 -4.47 -6.28
N GLU A 74 -0.18 -3.61 -7.30
CA GLU A 74 0.97 -3.53 -8.21
C GLU A 74 1.48 -2.09 -8.31
N GLU A 75 2.78 -1.92 -8.56
CA GLU A 75 3.36 -0.62 -8.89
C GLU A 75 2.82 -0.13 -10.24
N VAL A 76 2.41 1.14 -10.30
CA VAL A 76 2.02 1.83 -11.52
C VAL A 76 2.77 3.16 -11.63
N ASP A 77 3.09 3.59 -12.84
CA ASP A 77 3.78 4.88 -13.07
C ASP A 77 2.83 6.10 -13.07
N GLU A 78 1.52 5.89 -12.91
CA GLU A 78 0.50 6.95 -13.02
C GLU A 78 0.34 7.74 -11.71
N LEU A 79 0.62 9.04 -11.75
CA LEU A 79 0.44 9.96 -10.61
C LEU A 79 -0.98 10.55 -10.49
N ASP A 80 -1.87 10.26 -11.44
CA ASP A 80 -3.25 10.77 -11.43
C ASP A 80 -4.19 9.88 -10.60
N ASN A 81 -5.21 10.50 -10.00
CA ASN A 81 -6.24 9.84 -9.19
C ASN A 81 -5.70 9.13 -7.94
N ILE A 82 -4.70 9.72 -7.28
CA ILE A 82 -4.18 9.23 -6.00
C ILE A 82 -5.22 9.50 -4.90
N LYS A 83 -5.62 8.43 -4.22
CA LYS A 83 -6.56 8.46 -3.12
C LYS A 83 -5.93 9.00 -1.84
N GLU A 84 -4.77 8.48 -1.44
CA GLU A 84 -4.00 8.97 -0.29
C GLU A 84 -2.48 8.91 -0.56
N ALA A 85 -1.74 9.85 0.04
CA ALA A 85 -0.29 9.90 -0.01
C ALA A 85 0.31 9.70 1.39
N PHE A 86 1.12 8.65 1.55
CA PHE A 86 1.70 8.23 2.82
C PHE A 86 3.18 8.56 2.88
N CYS A 87 3.55 9.43 3.82
CA CYS A 87 4.93 9.88 4.00
C CYS A 87 5.84 8.86 4.71
N TYR A 88 5.26 7.79 5.29
CA TYR A 88 5.97 6.74 6.03
C TYR A 88 5.20 5.42 5.95
N SER A 89 5.60 4.53 5.04
CA SER A 89 5.21 3.12 5.11
C SER A 89 6.28 2.31 5.80
N ARG A 90 5.87 1.32 6.59
CA ARG A 90 6.81 0.31 7.09
C ARG A 90 7.05 -0.68 5.96
N PHE A 91 8.27 -0.66 5.43
CA PHE A 91 8.73 -1.58 4.41
C PHE A 91 9.24 -2.86 5.09
N ILE A 92 8.61 -4.01 4.83
CA ILE A 92 9.10 -5.32 5.26
C ILE A 92 9.48 -6.12 4.01
N ILE A 93 10.77 -6.39 3.87
CA ILE A 93 11.30 -7.29 2.84
C ILE A 93 11.34 -8.67 3.48
N ASP A 94 10.57 -9.61 2.95
CA ASP A 94 10.69 -11.05 3.25
C ASP A 94 11.52 -11.75 2.18
#